data_AF-A0A6L7YIG7-F1
#
_entry.id   AF-A0A6L7YIG7-F1
#
_cell.length_a   1.000
_cell.length_b   1.000
_cell.length_c   1.000
_cell.angle_alpha   90.00
_cell.angle_beta   90.00
_cell.angle_gamma   90.00
#
_symmetry.space_group_name_H-M   'P 1'
#
loop_
_entity.id
_entity.type
_entity.pdbx_description
1 polymer ?
#
loop_
_entity_poly.entity_id
_entity_poly.type
_entity_poly.pdbx_seq_one_letter_code
_entity_poly.pdbx_strand_id
1 'polypeptide(L)'
;MGTACCAPPGGAPSDSCASGSARIRPTGAGGELHRQLLAHTLAAIPVIGRAFSRGPYPAGGDVNTIWQGAYAPSEDAPALIGFSPGYRQVLDLGRWDRSTFQLPTGQSGIPGHPRYDDSIEEFRAGRQRPLLYSREAVEAYAEHRLLLQPAATGEGAE
;
A
#
# COMPACT_ATOMS: atom_id res chain seq x y z
N MET A 1 4.18 -29.74 -0.28
CA MET A 1 4.02 -30.27 1.09
C MET A 1 4.89 -29.41 2.00
N GLY A 2 4.29 -28.47 2.74
CA GLY A 2 5.00 -27.63 3.69
C GLY A 2 4.34 -27.81 5.06
N THR A 3 5.11 -28.32 6.01
CA THR A 3 4.69 -28.70 7.36
C THR A 3 4.20 -27.49 8.16
N ALA A 4 2.98 -27.54 8.66
CA ALA A 4 2.48 -26.59 9.65
C ALA A 4 3.01 -26.98 11.04
N CYS A 5 3.80 -26.12 11.66
CA CYS A 5 4.12 -26.25 13.08
C CYS A 5 2.88 -25.83 13.89
N CYS A 6 2.15 -26.81 14.42
CA CYS A 6 1.20 -26.58 15.52
C CYS A 6 2.00 -26.20 16.78
N ALA A 7 1.63 -25.09 17.43
CA ALA A 7 2.10 -24.76 18.77
C ALA A 7 1.25 -25.48 19.84
N PRO A 8 1.83 -25.94 20.96
CA PRO A 8 1.07 -26.53 22.06
C PRO A 8 0.38 -25.46 22.91
N PRO A 9 -0.73 -25.80 23.61
CA PRO A 9 -1.45 -24.85 24.46
C PRO A 9 -0.68 -24.67 25.79
N GLY A 10 -0.34 -23.42 26.12
CA GLY A 10 0.08 -23.04 27.49
C GLY A 10 1.43 -22.32 27.66
N GLY A 11 2.17 -22.00 26.59
CA GLY A 11 3.43 -21.25 26.67
C GLY A 11 3.28 -19.79 26.22
N ALA A 12 3.95 -18.85 26.91
CA ALA A 12 4.03 -17.45 26.50
C ALA A 12 4.54 -17.31 25.05
N PRO A 13 4.01 -16.38 24.25
CA PRO A 13 4.38 -16.27 22.84
C PRO A 13 5.83 -15.81 22.70
N SER A 14 6.68 -16.64 22.09
CA SER A 14 8.00 -16.19 21.62
C SER A 14 7.87 -15.19 20.48
N ASP A 15 8.79 -14.23 20.41
CA ASP A 15 8.86 -13.11 19.46
C ASP A 15 8.91 -13.49 17.97
N SER A 16 8.92 -14.79 17.67
CA SER A 16 8.97 -15.37 16.32
C SER A 16 7.76 -14.97 15.45
N CYS A 17 6.54 -14.89 16.02
CA CYS A 17 5.32 -14.67 15.24
C CYS A 17 5.10 -13.22 14.76
N ALA A 18 5.80 -12.22 15.31
CA ALA A 18 5.69 -10.83 14.86
C ALA A 18 6.51 -10.55 13.58
N SER A 19 7.39 -11.48 13.19
CA SER A 19 8.32 -11.30 12.06
C SER A 19 7.83 -11.86 10.72
N GLY A 20 6.59 -12.35 10.67
CA GLY A 20 5.97 -12.99 9.50
C GLY A 20 5.67 -12.03 8.35
N SER A 21 6.70 -11.39 7.79
CA SER A 21 6.63 -10.80 6.45
C SER A 21 6.46 -11.95 5.46
N ALA A 22 5.22 -12.26 5.09
CA ALA A 22 4.94 -13.07 3.93
C ALA A 22 5.47 -12.31 2.71
N ARG A 23 6.76 -12.49 2.41
CA ARG A 23 7.41 -11.94 1.22
C ARG A 23 6.80 -12.63 0.01
N ILE A 24 5.80 -12.00 -0.60
CA ILE A 24 5.36 -12.36 -1.95
C ILE A 24 6.45 -11.86 -2.89
N ARG A 25 7.50 -12.67 -3.04
CA ARG A 25 8.56 -12.43 -4.01
C ARG A 25 7.94 -12.69 -5.39
N PRO A 26 8.08 -11.79 -6.38
CA PRO A 26 7.68 -12.11 -7.73
C PRO A 26 8.59 -13.25 -8.22
N THR A 27 8.09 -14.48 -8.16
CA THR A 27 8.79 -15.66 -8.66
C THR A 27 8.33 -15.92 -10.09
N GLY A 28 9.22 -15.68 -11.05
CA GLY A 28 9.07 -16.20 -12.41
C GLY A 28 9.24 -15.18 -13.52
N ALA A 29 9.64 -15.68 -14.70
CA ALA A 29 9.89 -14.96 -15.95
C ALA A 29 8.75 -14.03 -16.45
N GLY A 30 7.57 -14.05 -15.80
CA GLY A 30 6.44 -13.16 -16.12
C GLY A 30 6.63 -11.70 -15.67
N GLY A 31 7.51 -11.42 -14.71
CA GLY A 31 7.75 -10.04 -14.23
C GLY A 31 8.41 -9.11 -15.25
N GLU A 32 9.10 -9.67 -16.27
CA GLU A 32 9.67 -8.88 -17.38
C GLU A 32 8.62 -8.51 -18.43
N LEU A 33 7.56 -9.31 -18.53
CA LEU A 33 6.43 -9.14 -19.45
C LEU A 33 5.31 -8.27 -18.84
N HIS A 34 5.08 -8.35 -17.53
CA HIS A 34 4.00 -7.61 -16.85
C HIS A 34 4.53 -6.37 -16.14
N ARG A 35 4.00 -5.21 -16.53
CA ARG A 35 4.46 -3.91 -16.05
C ARG A 35 3.31 -3.12 -15.45
N GLN A 36 3.50 -2.65 -14.22
CA GLN A 36 2.55 -1.76 -13.55
C GLN A 36 2.96 -0.31 -13.78
N LEU A 37 2.13 0.43 -14.52
CA LEU A 37 2.21 1.89 -14.63
C LEU A 37 1.19 2.50 -13.68
N LEU A 38 1.64 3.30 -12.73
CA LEU A 38 0.79 4.12 -11.88
C LEU A 38 0.59 5.45 -12.61
N ALA A 39 -0.33 5.45 -13.56
CA ALA A 39 -0.60 6.60 -14.42
C ALA A 39 -1.36 7.68 -13.67
N HIS A 40 -0.88 8.92 -13.74
CA HIS A 40 -1.61 10.08 -13.24
C HIS A 40 -2.77 10.42 -14.20
N THR A 41 -3.85 11.04 -13.72
CA THR A 41 -4.98 11.48 -14.58
C THR A 41 -4.54 12.39 -15.73
N LEU A 42 -3.45 13.13 -15.52
CA LEU A 42 -2.82 14.00 -16.53
C LEU A 42 -1.74 13.30 -17.37
N ALA A 43 -1.74 11.96 -17.42
CA ALA A 43 -0.77 11.16 -18.17
C ALA A 43 -0.67 11.52 -19.66
N ALA A 44 -1.77 12.00 -20.26
CA ALA A 44 -1.82 12.41 -21.66
C ALA A 44 -0.99 13.67 -21.97
N ILE A 45 -0.68 14.50 -20.96
CA ILE A 45 0.13 15.71 -21.16
C ILE A 45 1.61 15.30 -21.05
N PRO A 46 2.44 15.37 -22.10
CA PRO A 46 3.71 14.65 -22.16
C PRO A 46 4.70 14.91 -21.00
N VAL A 47 4.86 16.16 -20.60
CA VAL A 47 5.80 16.54 -19.52
C VAL A 47 5.19 16.30 -18.15
N ILE A 48 3.96 16.76 -17.94
CA ILE A 48 3.23 16.64 -16.67
C ILE A 48 2.93 15.17 -16.34
N GLY A 49 2.46 14.43 -17.33
CA GLY A 49 2.15 13.01 -17.24
C GLY A 49 3.37 12.17 -16.85
N ARG A 50 4.54 12.44 -17.45
CA ARG A 50 5.80 11.78 -17.07
C ARG A 50 6.25 12.17 -15.67
N ALA A 51 6.11 13.44 -15.28
CA ALA A 51 6.53 13.92 -13.97
C ALA A 51 5.65 13.38 -12.83
N PHE A 52 4.35 13.17 -13.07
CA PHE A 52 3.40 12.76 -12.03
C PHE A 52 3.18 11.24 -12.00
N SER A 53 3.25 10.56 -13.13
CA SER A 53 3.11 9.09 -13.16
C SER A 53 4.33 8.40 -12.56
N ARG A 54 4.16 7.14 -12.12
CA ARG A 54 5.25 6.31 -11.60
C ARG A 54 5.33 4.97 -12.30
N GLY A 55 6.55 4.51 -12.53
CA GLY A 55 6.83 3.32 -13.32
C GLY A 55 7.00 3.65 -14.81
N PRO A 56 6.81 2.66 -15.70
CA PRO A 56 6.33 1.31 -15.42
C PRO A 56 7.32 0.47 -14.61
N TYR A 57 6.82 -0.27 -13.62
CA TYR A 57 7.61 -1.19 -12.80
C TYR A 57 7.32 -2.64 -13.16
N PRO A 58 8.30 -3.56 -13.11
CA PRO A 58 8.00 -4.98 -13.22
C PRO A 58 7.12 -5.40 -12.03
N ALA A 59 6.05 -6.12 -12.34
CA ALA A 59 5.05 -6.59 -11.40
C ALA A 59 4.62 -8.02 -11.76
N GLY A 60 4.26 -8.81 -10.76
CA GLY A 60 3.72 -10.14 -10.97
C GLY A 60 2.19 -10.15 -10.98
N GLY A 61 1.65 -11.35 -11.06
CA GLY A 61 0.22 -11.57 -11.00
C GLY A 61 -0.47 -11.48 -12.36
N ASP A 62 -1.72 -11.94 -12.36
CA ASP A 62 -2.65 -11.96 -13.49
C ASP A 62 -4.10 -11.90 -12.96
N VAL A 63 -5.07 -12.11 -13.86
CA VAL A 63 -6.52 -12.10 -13.55
C VAL A 63 -6.97 -13.20 -12.58
N ASN A 64 -6.21 -14.29 -12.45
CA ASN A 64 -6.55 -15.50 -11.70
C ASN A 64 -5.66 -15.74 -10.46
N THR A 65 -4.60 -14.95 -10.28
CA THR A 65 -3.73 -15.05 -9.09
C THR A 65 -4.23 -14.18 -7.93
N ILE A 66 -3.80 -14.50 -6.70
CA ILE A 66 -4.10 -13.73 -5.49
C ILE A 66 -3.61 -12.27 -5.63
N TRP A 67 -2.43 -12.06 -6.22
CA TRP A 67 -2.03 -10.73 -6.64
C TRP A 67 -2.73 -10.41 -7.96
N GLN A 68 -3.93 -9.85 -7.87
CA GLN A 68 -4.75 -9.50 -9.04
C GLN A 68 -4.07 -8.40 -9.86
N GLY A 69 -3.24 -8.80 -10.83
CA GLY A 69 -2.44 -7.93 -11.68
C GLY A 69 -2.89 -8.08 -13.13
N ALA A 70 -4.17 -7.84 -13.38
CA ALA A 70 -4.79 -8.12 -14.66
C ALA A 70 -4.23 -7.21 -15.78
N TYR A 71 -3.94 -7.80 -16.93
CA TYR A 71 -3.54 -7.06 -18.12
C TYR A 71 -4.66 -6.14 -18.61
N ALA A 72 -4.29 -5.00 -19.17
CA ALA A 72 -5.21 -4.20 -19.96
C ALA A 72 -5.48 -4.94 -21.28
N PRO A 73 -6.74 -5.15 -21.70
CA PRO A 73 -7.05 -5.62 -23.04
C PRO A 73 -6.81 -4.50 -24.05
N SER A 74 -5.54 -4.20 -24.33
CA SER A 74 -5.10 -3.16 -25.26
C SER A 74 -4.03 -3.74 -26.18
N GLU A 75 -4.23 -3.61 -27.50
CA GLU A 75 -3.25 -4.01 -28.51
C GLU A 75 -2.00 -3.11 -28.47
N ASP A 76 -2.16 -1.85 -28.05
CA ASP A 76 -1.08 -0.86 -27.97
C ASP A 76 -0.21 -1.01 -26.71
N ALA A 77 -0.73 -1.65 -25.66
CA ALA A 77 -0.05 -1.82 -24.37
C ALA A 77 -0.26 -3.21 -23.73
N PRO A 78 0.02 -4.31 -24.45
CA PRO A 78 -0.32 -5.68 -24.02
C PRO A 78 0.40 -6.14 -22.75
N ALA A 79 1.49 -5.45 -22.38
CA ALA A 79 2.31 -5.71 -21.20
C ALA A 79 1.90 -4.89 -19.97
N LEU A 80 0.99 -3.91 -20.10
CA LEU A 80 0.59 -3.06 -18.98
C LEU A 80 -0.53 -3.70 -18.16
N ILE A 81 -0.32 -3.74 -16.85
CA ILE A 81 -1.35 -4.09 -15.88
C ILE A 81 -2.40 -2.97 -15.89
N GLY A 82 -3.64 -3.31 -16.22
CA GLY A 82 -4.80 -2.42 -16.19
C GLY A 82 -5.48 -2.36 -14.82
N PHE A 83 -5.39 -3.45 -14.04
CA PHE A 83 -5.99 -3.52 -12.70
C PHE A 83 -5.00 -4.11 -11.70
N SER A 84 -4.87 -3.45 -10.54
CA SER A 84 -4.02 -3.85 -9.42
C SER A 84 -4.72 -3.48 -8.11
N PRO A 85 -4.44 -4.15 -6.98
CA PRO A 85 -5.02 -3.78 -5.70
C PRO A 85 -4.68 -2.34 -5.33
N GLY A 86 -5.69 -1.50 -5.10
CA GLY A 86 -5.52 -0.12 -4.65
C GLY A 86 -5.25 0.00 -3.15
N TYR A 87 -5.51 -1.06 -2.39
CA TYR A 87 -5.34 -1.12 -0.94
C TYR A 87 -5.25 -2.58 -0.50
N ARG A 88 -4.41 -2.86 0.50
CA ARG A 88 -4.27 -4.18 1.15
C ARG A 88 -4.31 -3.97 2.66
N GLN A 89 -4.94 -4.88 3.40
CA GLN A 89 -4.92 -4.84 4.86
C GLN A 89 -4.99 -6.23 5.49
N VAL A 90 -4.49 -6.32 6.71
CA VAL A 90 -4.61 -7.47 7.61
C VAL A 90 -5.01 -6.94 8.99
N LEU A 91 -6.09 -7.46 9.56
CA LEU A 91 -6.62 -7.00 10.85
C LEU A 91 -6.45 -8.10 11.91
N ASP A 92 -5.79 -7.77 13.02
CA ASP A 92 -5.72 -8.63 14.21
C ASP A 92 -6.82 -8.18 15.19
N LEU A 93 -7.96 -8.88 15.16
CA LEU A 93 -9.15 -8.53 15.95
C LEU A 93 -8.93 -8.62 17.46
N GLY A 94 -7.91 -9.35 17.92
CA GLY A 94 -7.54 -9.44 19.33
C GLY A 94 -6.55 -8.36 19.76
N ARG A 95 -5.81 -7.77 18.81
CA ARG A 95 -4.75 -6.78 19.05
C ARG A 95 -4.67 -5.79 17.89
N TRP A 96 -5.58 -4.80 17.88
CA TRP A 96 -5.75 -3.88 16.76
C TRP A 96 -4.48 -3.16 16.31
N ASP A 97 -3.58 -2.77 17.24
CA ASP A 97 -2.29 -2.13 16.91
C ASP A 97 -1.29 -3.03 16.16
N ARG A 98 -1.56 -4.33 16.05
CA ARG A 98 -0.80 -5.28 15.21
C ARG A 98 -1.37 -5.40 13.79
N SER A 99 -2.47 -4.71 13.51
CA SER A 99 -3.04 -4.65 12.16
C SER A 99 -2.09 -3.92 11.23
N THR A 100 -2.18 -4.23 9.94
CA THR A 100 -1.32 -3.64 8.92
C THR A 100 -2.12 -3.27 7.69
N PHE A 101 -1.63 -2.29 6.94
CA PHE A 101 -2.18 -1.90 5.66
C PHE A 101 -1.08 -1.55 4.66
N GLN A 102 -1.44 -1.41 3.39
CA GLN A 102 -0.52 -0.95 2.36
C GLN A 102 -1.26 -0.28 1.21
N LEU A 103 -0.71 0.85 0.77
CA LEU A 103 -1.08 1.53 -0.48
C LEU A 103 -0.04 1.27 -1.57
N PRO A 104 -0.43 1.30 -2.86
CA PRO A 104 0.48 1.14 -3.99
C PRO A 104 1.40 2.35 -4.21
N THR A 105 0.97 3.55 -3.82
CA THR A 105 1.74 4.80 -3.84
C THR A 105 2.02 5.25 -2.41
N GLY A 106 2.18 6.54 -2.16
CA GLY A 106 2.14 7.12 -0.83
C GLY A 106 0.75 7.60 -0.41
N GLN A 107 0.66 8.15 0.79
CA GLN A 107 -0.56 8.72 1.39
C GLN A 107 -0.98 10.07 0.79
N SER A 108 -0.06 10.79 0.15
CA SER A 108 -0.32 12.11 -0.43
C SER A 108 -0.64 12.01 -1.92
N GLY A 109 -1.63 12.76 -2.36
CA GLY A 109 -1.93 12.96 -3.78
C GLY A 109 -1.17 14.13 -4.42
N ILE A 110 -0.33 14.85 -3.67
CA ILE A 110 0.38 16.05 -4.13
C ILE A 110 1.73 15.66 -4.75
N PRO A 111 1.95 15.87 -6.06
CA PRO A 111 3.25 15.59 -6.67
C PRO A 111 4.38 16.38 -5.99
N GLY A 112 5.48 15.70 -5.67
CA GLY A 112 6.63 16.29 -4.96
C GLY A 112 6.53 16.26 -3.43
N HIS A 113 5.38 15.88 -2.85
CA HIS A 113 5.29 15.63 -1.42
C HIS A 113 6.09 14.37 -1.04
N PRO A 114 6.81 14.33 0.11
CA PRO A 114 7.60 13.16 0.52
C PRO A 114 6.81 11.86 0.63
N ARG A 115 5.50 11.97 0.88
CA ARG A 115 4.54 10.85 0.97
C ARG A 115 3.74 10.62 -0.31
N TYR A 116 4.23 11.03 -1.48
CA TYR A 116 3.52 10.84 -2.76
C TYR A 116 3.70 9.43 -3.31
N ASP A 117 4.91 8.89 -3.22
CA ASP A 117 5.35 7.64 -3.86
C ASP A 117 6.21 6.76 -2.93
N ASP A 118 6.31 7.11 -1.65
CA ASP A 118 7.21 6.48 -0.68
C ASP A 118 6.90 5.00 -0.40
N SER A 119 5.66 4.55 -0.59
CA SER A 119 5.29 3.15 -0.36
C SER A 119 5.35 2.25 -1.59
N ILE A 120 5.74 2.76 -2.77
CA ILE A 120 5.79 1.97 -4.03
C ILE A 120 6.68 0.73 -3.86
N GLU A 121 7.87 0.90 -3.32
CA GLU A 121 8.82 -0.20 -3.19
C GLU A 121 8.31 -1.27 -2.21
N GLU A 122 7.72 -0.84 -1.10
CA GLU A 122 7.18 -1.71 -0.07
C GLU A 122 5.99 -2.51 -0.58
N PHE A 123 5.06 -1.85 -1.29
CA PHE A 123 3.92 -2.52 -1.91
C PHE A 123 4.35 -3.59 -2.91
N ARG A 124 5.36 -3.28 -3.73
CA ARG A 124 5.91 -4.21 -4.73
C ARG A 124 6.64 -5.39 -4.08
N ALA A 125 7.26 -5.18 -2.94
CA ALA A 125 7.90 -6.23 -2.16
C ALA A 125 6.91 -7.01 -1.27
N GLY A 126 5.61 -6.68 -1.29
CA GLY A 126 4.61 -7.27 -0.40
C GLY A 126 4.81 -6.92 1.07
N ARG A 127 5.59 -5.88 1.39
CA ARG A 127 5.72 -5.35 2.74
C ARG A 127 4.43 -4.63 3.14
N GLN A 128 4.19 -4.52 4.43
CA GLN A 128 3.01 -3.86 4.99
C GLN A 128 3.46 -2.80 5.99
N ARG A 129 2.67 -1.74 6.14
CA ARG A 129 2.84 -0.69 7.15
C ARG A 129 1.89 -0.90 8.33
N PRO A 130 2.25 -0.47 9.54
CA PRO A 130 1.34 -0.55 10.70
C PRO A 130 0.05 0.23 10.48
N LEU A 131 -1.09 -0.37 10.84
CA LEU A 131 -2.39 0.31 10.95
C LEU A 131 -2.65 0.57 12.43
N LEU A 132 -2.12 1.69 12.93
CA LEU A 132 -2.18 2.06 14.34
C LEU A 132 -3.62 2.38 14.75
N TYR A 133 -4.03 1.90 15.93
CA TYR A 133 -5.41 1.99 16.40
C TYR A 133 -5.52 2.73 17.74
N SER A 134 -4.69 2.38 18.73
CA SER A 134 -4.70 3.06 20.01
C SER A 134 -4.23 4.51 19.86
N ARG A 135 -4.78 5.38 20.71
CA ARG A 135 -4.42 6.80 20.72
C ARG A 135 -2.93 6.96 20.98
N GLU A 136 -2.41 6.22 21.93
CA GLU A 136 -1.03 6.27 22.37
C GLU A 136 -0.08 5.89 21.22
N ALA A 137 -0.42 4.84 20.46
CA ALA A 137 0.36 4.44 19.29
C ALA A 137 0.28 5.50 18.18
N VAL A 138 -0.91 6.03 17.88
CA VAL A 138 -1.07 7.08 16.86
C VAL A 138 -0.26 8.33 17.23
N GLU A 139 -0.33 8.78 18.48
CA GLU A 139 0.37 9.97 18.95
C GLU A 139 1.90 9.78 18.94
N ALA A 140 2.39 8.58 19.26
CA ALA A 140 3.82 8.28 19.23
C ALA A 140 4.42 8.27 17.81
N TYR A 141 3.61 7.95 16.79
CA TYR A 141 4.04 7.87 15.39
C TYR A 141 3.64 9.12 14.57
N ALA A 142 2.99 10.11 15.17
CA ALA A 142 2.53 11.30 14.47
C ALA A 142 3.69 12.20 14.02
N GLU A 143 3.82 12.42 12.72
CA GLU A 143 4.81 13.37 12.15
C GLU A 143 4.29 14.82 12.13
N HIS A 144 2.97 14.99 11.95
CA HIS A 144 2.32 16.29 11.86
C HIS A 144 0.96 16.28 12.57
N ARG A 145 0.57 17.44 13.13
CA ARG A 145 -0.73 17.62 13.82
C ARG A 145 -1.41 18.89 13.34
N LEU A 146 -2.65 18.75 12.90
CA LEU A 146 -3.54 19.87 12.56
C LEU A 146 -4.65 19.95 13.61
N LEU A 147 -4.77 21.12 14.26
CA LEU A 147 -5.88 21.40 15.17
C LEU A 147 -6.93 22.21 14.41
N LEU A 148 -8.11 21.62 14.22
CA LEU A 148 -9.26 22.30 13.64
C LEU A 148 -10.08 22.90 14.77
N GLN A 149 -10.18 24.23 14.77
CA GLN A 149 -11.02 24.97 15.72
C GLN A 149 -12.24 25.52 14.97
N PRO A 150 -13.42 25.58 15.61
CA PRO A 150 -14.54 26.30 15.05
C PRO A 150 -14.16 27.76 14.77
N ALA A 151 -14.70 28.33 13.70
CA ALA A 151 -14.67 29.78 13.54
C ALA A 151 -15.44 30.41 14.71
N ALA A 152 -14.95 31.53 15.25
CA ALA A 152 -15.69 32.27 16.27
C ALA A 152 -17.06 32.66 15.68
N THR A 153 -18.14 32.15 16.29
CA THR A 153 -19.49 32.66 16.00
C THR A 153 -19.51 34.11 16.43
N GLY A 154 -19.70 35.04 15.49
CA GLY A 154 -19.84 36.46 15.83
C GLY A 154 -21.10 36.68 16.66
N GLU A 155 -20.98 36.67 17.98
CA GLU A 155 -21.97 37.29 18.88
C GLU A 155 -21.68 38.79 18.91
N GLY A 156 -22.39 39.56 18.07
CA GLY A 156 -22.22 41.02 18.03
C GLY A 156 -22.73 41.71 16.75
N ALA A 157 -23.89 41.32 16.24
CA ALA A 157 -24.64 42.13 15.29
C ALA A 157 -26.09 42.23 15.78
N GLU A 158 -26.30 43.12 16.75
CA GLU A 158 -27.59 43.76 17.01
C GLU A 158 -27.52 45.20 16.50
#